data_AF-U5L5X5-F1
#
_entry.id   AF-U5L5X5-F1
#
_cell.length_a   1.000
_cell.length_b   1.000
_cell.length_c   1.000
_cell.angle_alpha   90.00
_cell.angle_beta   90.00
_cell.angle_gamma   90.00
#
_symmetry.space_group_name_H-M   'P 1'
#
loop_
_entity.id
_entity.type
_entity.pdbx_description
1 polymer ?
#
loop_
_entity_poly.entity_id
_entity_poly.type
_entity_poly.pdbx_seq_one_letter_code
_entity_poly.pdbx_strand_id
1 'polypeptide(L)'
;MLKKLSIVLLCALFLGQAAGMVQAEGTDSGQRKQLTEEQVKEIEALQADVLEARKKVIMKYADFGAITADQAQEMVKHLEKRHEKMKEEGFMPHWLNRKHCPHCH
;
A
#
# COMPACT_ATOMS: atom_id res chain seq x y z
N MET A 1 18.59 -45.96 13.44
CA MET A 1 18.30 -44.90 12.44
C MET A 1 16.84 -44.45 12.41
N LEU A 2 15.94 -44.97 13.26
CA LEU A 2 14.53 -44.58 13.31
C LEU A 2 14.23 -43.30 14.12
N LYS A 3 15.16 -42.82 14.97
CA LYS A 3 14.94 -41.61 15.78
C LYS A 3 15.13 -40.30 15.00
N LYS A 4 15.81 -40.32 13.85
CA LYS A 4 16.01 -39.15 12.99
C LYS A 4 14.88 -38.94 11.97
N LEU A 5 14.03 -39.96 11.77
CA LEU A 5 12.85 -39.89 10.90
C LEU A 5 11.65 -39.24 11.61
N SER A 6 11.54 -39.34 12.94
CA SER A 6 10.45 -38.68 13.69
C SER A 6 10.59 -37.16 13.81
N ILE A 7 11.80 -36.61 13.71
CA ILE A 7 12.02 -35.15 13.85
C ILE A 7 11.64 -34.42 12.55
N VAL A 8 11.84 -35.05 11.39
CA VAL A 8 11.48 -34.47 10.09
C VAL A 8 9.96 -34.44 9.88
N LEU A 9 9.22 -35.41 10.44
CA LEU A 9 7.76 -35.45 10.35
C LEU A 9 7.07 -34.41 11.25
N LEU A 10 7.74 -33.93 12.31
CA LEU A 10 7.19 -32.93 13.22
C LEU A 10 7.30 -31.49 12.68
N CYS A 11 8.26 -31.21 11.81
CA CYS A 11 8.44 -29.89 11.19
C CYS A 11 7.52 -29.63 9.98
N ALA A 12 6.96 -30.68 9.37
CA ALA A 12 6.06 -30.56 8.22
C ALA A 12 4.62 -30.14 8.61
N LEU A 13 4.28 -30.12 9.90
CA LEU A 13 2.93 -29.82 10.40
C LEU A 13 2.64 -28.33 10.65
N PHE A 14 3.61 -27.43 10.41
CA PHE A 14 3.43 -25.98 10.59
C PHE A 14 3.12 -25.20 9.31
N LEU A 15 3.00 -25.87 8.15
CA LEU A 15 2.73 -25.22 6.85
C LEU A 15 1.23 -25.04 6.52
N GLY A 16 0.33 -25.24 7.48
CA GLY A 16 -1.10 -25.39 7.20
C GLY A 16 -2.06 -24.31 7.69
N GLN A 17 -1.64 -23.32 8.49
CA GLN A 17 -2.59 -22.37 9.09
C GLN A 17 -2.09 -20.93 9.05
N ALA A 18 -2.24 -20.31 7.89
CA ALA A 18 -2.38 -18.85 7.79
C ALA A 18 -3.45 -18.45 6.75
N ALA A 19 -4.41 -19.33 6.45
CA ALA A 19 -5.69 -18.91 5.86
C ALA A 19 -6.59 -18.41 6.99
N GLY A 20 -6.13 -17.36 7.68
CA GLY A 20 -6.97 -16.60 8.60
C GLY A 20 -8.13 -16.04 7.81
N MET A 21 -9.33 -16.51 8.13
CA MET A 21 -10.57 -16.04 7.56
C MET A 21 -10.66 -14.53 7.75
N VAL A 22 -10.60 -13.77 6.66
CA VAL A 22 -11.02 -12.37 6.65
C VAL A 22 -12.54 -12.41 6.80
N GLN A 23 -13.02 -12.41 8.04
CA GLN A 23 -14.42 -12.20 8.35
C GLN A 23 -14.69 -10.71 8.12
N ALA A 24 -15.16 -10.37 6.93
CA ALA A 24 -15.71 -9.05 6.65
C ALA A 24 -17.03 -8.92 7.40
N GLU A 25 -16.96 -8.53 8.68
CA GLU A 25 -18.12 -8.07 9.42
C GLU A 25 -18.56 -6.75 8.78
N GLY A 26 -19.67 -6.80 8.05
CA GLY A 26 -20.34 -5.61 7.56
C GLY A 26 -20.87 -4.80 8.74
N THR A 27 -20.05 -3.90 9.28
CA THR A 27 -20.48 -2.92 10.26
C THR A 27 -20.98 -1.67 9.55
N ASP A 28 -22.30 -1.53 9.60
CA ASP A 28 -23.04 -0.32 9.97
C ASP A 28 -22.51 1.06 9.56
N SER A 29 -23.40 1.80 8.92
CA SER A 29 -23.25 3.16 8.42
C SER A 29 -22.93 4.19 9.50
N GLY A 30 -21.93 5.05 9.25
CA GLY A 30 -22.09 6.48 9.56
C GLY A 30 -20.96 7.22 10.29
N GLN A 31 -19.97 6.55 10.89
CA GLN A 31 -18.85 7.27 11.51
C GLN A 31 -17.50 6.86 10.92
N ARG A 32 -16.88 7.79 10.20
CA ARG A 32 -15.50 7.66 9.73
C ARG A 32 -14.59 7.59 10.95
N LYS A 33 -14.16 6.38 11.33
CA LYS A 33 -13.12 6.20 12.36
C LYS A 33 -11.86 6.94 11.90
N GLN A 34 -11.38 7.87 12.73
CA GLN A 34 -10.05 8.46 12.55
C GLN A 34 -9.01 7.37 12.82
N LEU A 35 -7.91 7.42 12.08
CA LEU A 35 -6.78 6.51 12.28
C LEU A 35 -6.01 6.91 13.54
N THR A 36 -5.45 5.92 14.22
CA THR A 36 -4.49 6.12 15.32
C THR A 36 -3.15 6.58 14.80
N GLU A 37 -2.30 7.15 15.66
CA GLU A 37 -0.96 7.59 15.28
C GLU A 37 -0.09 6.44 14.77
N GLU A 38 -0.20 5.25 15.38
CA GLU A 38 0.50 4.04 14.95
C GLU A 38 0.07 3.61 13.55
N GLN A 39 -1.23 3.61 13.27
CA GLN A 39 -1.76 3.29 11.93
C GLN A 39 -1.31 4.30 10.88
N VAL A 40 -1.26 5.59 11.22
CA VAL A 40 -0.76 6.64 10.31
C VAL A 40 0.72 6.41 10.00
N LYS A 41 1.54 6.06 10.99
CA LYS A 41 2.97 5.75 10.79
C LYS A 41 3.18 4.54 9.89
N GLU A 42 2.39 3.48 10.06
CA GLU A 42 2.43 2.31 9.17
C GLU A 42 2.12 2.70 7.72
N ILE A 43 1.09 3.54 7.51
CA ILE A 43 0.72 4.02 6.19
C ILE A 43 1.80 4.96 5.62
N GLU A 44 2.38 5.84 6.42
CA GLU A 44 3.47 6.74 6.00
C GLU A 44 4.66 5.94 5.45
N ALA A 45 5.08 4.89 6.16
CA ALA A 45 6.16 4.02 5.71
C ALA A 45 5.84 3.39 4.34
N LEU A 46 4.62 2.83 4.18
CA LEU A 46 4.18 2.26 2.90
C LEU A 46 4.12 3.31 1.79
N GLN A 47 3.67 4.52 2.09
CA GLN A 47 3.58 5.59 1.10
C GLN A 47 4.96 6.11 0.68
N ALA A 48 5.95 6.10 1.58
CA ALA A 48 7.33 6.43 1.26
C ALA A 48 7.94 5.38 0.30
N ASP A 49 7.71 4.09 0.55
CA ASP A 49 8.15 3.01 -0.34
C ASP A 49 7.50 3.12 -1.73
N VAL A 50 6.19 3.40 -1.77
CA VAL A 50 5.46 3.64 -3.02
C VAL A 50 6.02 4.85 -3.77
N LEU A 51 6.32 5.95 -3.06
CA LEU A 51 6.91 7.15 -3.65
C LEU A 51 8.22 6.81 -4.35
N GLU A 52 9.14 6.15 -3.66
CA GLU A 52 10.46 5.80 -4.19
C GLU A 52 10.37 4.80 -5.34
N ALA A 53 9.50 3.78 -5.24
CA ALA A 53 9.25 2.85 -6.34
C ALA A 53 8.75 3.60 -7.60
N ARG A 54 7.86 4.57 -7.42
CA ARG A 54 7.25 5.30 -8.54
C ARG A 54 8.24 6.28 -9.18
N LYS A 55 9.10 6.94 -8.40
CA LYS A 55 10.24 7.72 -8.93
C LYS A 55 11.15 6.85 -9.80
N LYS A 56 11.53 5.66 -9.32
CA LYS A 56 12.36 4.70 -10.07
C LYS A 56 11.71 4.29 -11.39
N VAL A 57 10.41 4.00 -11.39
CA VAL A 57 9.67 3.66 -12.62
C VAL A 57 9.73 4.82 -13.62
N ILE A 58 9.46 6.05 -13.18
CA ILE A 58 9.52 7.25 -14.05
C ILE A 58 10.91 7.41 -14.65
N MET A 59 11.97 7.30 -13.83
CA MET A 59 13.35 7.39 -14.30
C MET A 59 13.68 6.28 -15.31
N LYS A 60 13.18 5.05 -15.10
CA LYS A 60 13.36 3.96 -16.07
C LYS A 60 12.72 4.25 -17.42
N TYR A 61 11.55 4.88 -17.45
CA TYR A 61 10.96 5.31 -18.71
C TYR A 61 11.80 6.39 -19.43
N ALA A 62 12.47 7.26 -18.68
CA ALA A 62 13.43 8.21 -19.25
C ALA A 62 14.68 7.50 -19.80
N ASP A 63 15.23 6.55 -19.04
CA ASP A 63 16.36 5.71 -19.46
C ASP A 63 16.05 4.94 -20.75
N PHE A 64 14.82 4.46 -20.90
CA PHE A 64 14.35 3.74 -22.08
C PHE A 64 13.99 4.67 -23.26
N GLY A 65 14.08 5.99 -23.06
CA GLY A 65 13.77 6.99 -24.08
C GLY A 65 12.28 7.14 -24.39
N ALA A 66 11.39 6.59 -23.55
CA ALA A 66 9.95 6.74 -23.72
C ALA A 66 9.46 8.15 -23.34
N ILE A 67 10.20 8.82 -22.46
CA ILE A 67 9.99 10.22 -22.05
C ILE A 67 11.36 10.93 -21.97
N THR A 68 11.35 12.26 -21.99
CA THR A 68 12.58 13.04 -21.78
C THR A 68 12.96 13.11 -20.30
N ALA A 69 14.23 13.42 -20.02
CA ALA A 69 14.71 13.65 -18.65
C ALA A 69 13.93 14.78 -17.96
N ASP A 70 13.65 15.87 -18.66
CA ASP A 70 12.89 17.01 -18.12
C ASP A 70 11.45 16.63 -17.77
N GLN A 71 10.79 15.85 -18.64
CA GLN A 71 9.46 15.31 -18.35
C GLN A 71 9.48 14.43 -17.10
N ALA A 72 10.49 13.56 -16.98
CA ALA A 72 10.65 12.67 -15.84
C ALA A 72 10.86 13.46 -14.53
N GLN A 73 11.67 14.51 -14.53
CA GLN A 73 11.90 15.38 -13.38
C GLN A 73 10.62 16.11 -12.95
N GLU A 74 9.86 16.69 -13.90
CA GLU A 74 8.62 17.38 -13.57
C GLU A 74 7.56 16.41 -13.01
N MET A 75 7.50 15.17 -13.54
CA MET A 75 6.64 14.13 -12.99
C MET A 75 7.04 13.74 -11.56
N VAL A 76 8.33 13.62 -11.26
CA VAL A 76 8.81 13.35 -9.89
C VAL A 76 8.46 14.48 -8.95
N LYS A 77 8.64 15.74 -9.36
CA LYS A 77 8.26 16.90 -8.55
C LYS A 77 6.76 16.93 -8.21
N HIS A 78 5.90 16.62 -9.19
CA HIS A 78 4.46 16.49 -8.94
C HIS A 78 4.12 15.34 -8.00
N LEU A 79 4.85 14.23 -8.09
CA LEU A 79 4.68 13.08 -7.21
C LEU A 79 5.04 13.43 -5.76
N GLU A 80 6.17 14.12 -5.55
CA GLU A 80 6.63 14.58 -4.23
C GLU A 80 5.63 15.57 -3.62
N LYS A 81 5.21 16.57 -4.37
CA LYS A 81 4.17 17.53 -3.93
C LYS A 81 2.88 16.84 -3.51
N ARG A 82 2.47 15.79 -4.23
CA ARG A 82 1.29 15.00 -3.85
C ARG A 82 1.51 14.23 -2.55
N HIS A 83 2.70 13.69 -2.35
CA HIS A 83 3.04 12.97 -1.12
C HIS A 83 3.06 13.90 0.10
N GLU A 84 3.61 15.11 -0.02
CA GLU A 84 3.55 16.15 1.01
C GLU A 84 2.10 16.47 1.38
N LYS A 85 1.23 16.67 0.39
CA LYS A 85 -0.19 16.90 0.63
C LYS A 85 -0.88 15.74 1.35
N MET A 86 -0.55 14.49 1.00
CA MET A 86 -1.08 13.32 1.71
C MET A 86 -0.60 13.32 3.17
N LYS A 87 0.64 13.72 3.43
CA LYS A 87 1.17 13.83 4.79
C LYS A 87 0.42 14.88 5.62
N GLU A 88 0.16 16.05 5.05
CA GLU A 88 -0.65 17.11 5.70
C GLU A 88 -2.08 16.64 6.00
N GLU A 89 -2.67 15.81 5.14
CA GLU A 89 -4.00 15.23 5.31
C GLU A 89 -4.03 13.97 6.20
N GLY A 90 -2.91 13.61 6.84
CA GLY A 90 -2.81 12.41 7.70
C GLY A 90 -2.98 11.09 6.94
N PHE A 91 -2.62 11.08 5.67
CA PHE A 91 -2.75 9.97 4.72
C PHE A 91 -4.20 9.45 4.56
N MET A 92 -5.20 10.29 4.83
CA MET A 92 -6.60 9.92 4.65
C MET A 92 -6.95 9.73 3.17
N PRO A 93 -7.47 8.57 2.76
CA PRO A 93 -7.72 8.33 1.35
C PRO A 93 -8.92 9.12 0.80
N HIS A 94 -8.68 9.83 -0.31
CA HIS A 94 -9.68 10.65 -0.98
C HIS A 94 -10.92 9.87 -1.47
N TRP A 95 -10.83 8.55 -1.71
CA TRP A 95 -11.99 7.73 -2.08
C TRP A 95 -12.97 7.51 -0.94
N LEU A 96 -12.57 7.72 0.32
CA LEU A 96 -13.49 7.74 1.46
C LEU A 96 -14.37 9.00 1.49
N ASN A 97 -13.98 10.05 0.75
CA ASN A 97 -14.72 11.31 0.64
C ASN A 97 -15.66 11.35 -0.58
N ARG A 98 -15.68 10.32 -1.42
CA ARG A 98 -16.56 10.30 -2.59
C ARG A 98 -17.99 10.00 -2.13
N LYS A 99 -18.85 11.03 -2.14
CA LYS A 99 -20.28 10.80 -2.31
C LYS A 99 -20.44 10.02 -3.62
N HIS A 100 -21.10 8.87 -3.60
CA HIS A 100 -21.43 8.13 -4.81
C HIS A 100 -22.01 9.11 -5.83
N CYS A 101 -21.37 9.27 -6.99
CA CYS A 101 -21.96 10.00 -8.10
C CYS A 101 -22.90 9.01 -8.80
N PRO A 102 -24.23 9.20 -8.79
CA PRO A 102 -25.17 8.22 -9.33
C PRO A 102 -25.11 8.03 -10.86
N HIS A 103 -24.19 8.69 -11.57
CA HIS A 103 -24.25 8.84 -13.03
C HIS A 103 -22.96 8.55 -13.80
N CYS A 104 -22.06 7.71 -13.28
CA CYS A 104 -21.01 7.14 -14.12
C CYS A 104 -21.46 5.74 -14.60
N HIS A 105 -22.19 5.72 -15.73
CA HIS A 105 -22.36 4.54 -16.58
C HIS A 105 -21.31 4.56 -17.70
#